data_AF-B0YE26-F1
#
_entry.id   AF-B0YE26-F1
#
_cell.length_a   1.000
_cell.length_b   1.000
_cell.length_c   1.000
_cell.angle_alpha   90.00
_cell.angle_beta   90.00
_cell.angle_gamma   90.00
#
_symmetry.space_group_name_H-M   'P 1'
#
loop_
_entity.id
_entity.type
_entity.pdbx_description
1 polymer ?
#
loop_
_entity_poly.entity_id
_entity_poly.type
_entity_poly.pdbx_seq_one_letter_code
_entity_poly.pdbx_strand_id
1 'polypeptide(L)'
;MDQYSPTSLYSIAEEVTPQDHGILCSGGTSSNLERLPSRLQRSKTTSRSMRKQIEDLAYEVSYLKAELLWHSESKQALLQLQEQMYQLFHKMEDALIQVTTRLQEAEQRYLSLWGITPNANTEEGVI
;
A
#
# COMPACT_ATOMS: atom_id res chain seq x y z
N MET A 1 -32.27 14.72 -41.05
CA MET A 1 -32.43 14.41 -39.62
C MET A 1 -31.31 13.44 -39.27
N ASP A 2 -30.19 13.97 -38.81
CA ASP A 2 -29.04 13.14 -38.45
C ASP A 2 -29.35 12.41 -37.14
N GLN A 3 -29.32 11.08 -37.22
CA GLN A 3 -29.56 10.19 -36.11
C GLN A 3 -28.40 10.30 -35.11
N TYR A 4 -28.65 10.94 -33.97
CA TYR A 4 -27.76 10.88 -32.83
C TYR A 4 -27.69 9.44 -32.32
N SER A 5 -26.60 8.75 -32.62
CA SER A 5 -26.29 7.48 -31.97
C SER A 5 -25.89 7.78 -30.51
N PRO A 6 -26.58 7.21 -29.50
CA PRO A 6 -26.21 7.40 -28.11
C PRO A 6 -24.84 6.77 -27.90
N THR A 7 -23.82 7.61 -27.77
CA THR A 7 -22.48 7.16 -27.40
C THR A 7 -22.56 6.74 -25.93
N SER A 8 -22.50 5.43 -25.69
CA SER A 8 -22.43 4.89 -24.34
C SER A 8 -21.21 5.49 -23.65
N LEU A 9 -21.44 6.23 -22.57
CA LEU A 9 -20.37 6.80 -21.76
C LEU A 9 -19.58 5.65 -21.13
N TYR A 10 -18.25 5.75 -21.15
CA TYR A 10 -17.37 4.76 -20.54
C TYR A 10 -17.78 4.49 -19.08
N SER A 11 -17.81 3.20 -18.70
CA SER A 11 -18.07 2.79 -17.33
C SER A 11 -16.98 3.35 -16.40
N ILE A 12 -17.41 4.02 -15.34
CA ILE A 12 -16.57 4.77 -14.41
C ILE A 12 -16.05 3.81 -13.34
N ALA A 13 -14.73 3.71 -13.17
CA ALA A 13 -14.12 2.94 -12.07
C ALA A 13 -14.13 3.68 -10.71
N GLU A 14 -14.40 4.98 -10.71
CA GLU A 14 -14.47 5.86 -9.53
C GLU A 14 -15.93 6.04 -9.09
N GLU A 15 -16.54 5.00 -8.52
CA GLU A 15 -17.85 5.07 -7.87
C GLU A 15 -17.67 5.53 -6.41
N VAL A 16 -18.58 6.36 -5.90
CA VAL A 16 -18.57 6.76 -4.47
C VAL A 16 -18.64 5.51 -3.62
N THR A 17 -17.58 5.26 -2.87
CA THR A 17 -17.46 4.07 -2.05
C THR A 17 -18.20 4.25 -0.72
N PRO A 18 -18.58 3.16 -0.03
CA PRO A 18 -19.12 3.25 1.33
C PRO A 18 -18.17 3.97 2.32
N GLN A 19 -16.85 3.95 2.04
CA GLN A 19 -15.85 4.69 2.82
C GLN A 19 -16.00 6.20 2.65
N ASP A 20 -16.27 6.66 1.42
CA ASP A 20 -16.56 8.06 1.13
C ASP A 20 -17.80 8.54 1.89
N HIS A 21 -18.85 7.71 1.96
CA HIS A 21 -20.03 8.01 2.78
C HIS A 21 -19.69 8.12 4.28
N GLY A 22 -18.84 7.24 4.81
CA GLY A 22 -18.36 7.30 6.20
C GLY A 22 -17.60 8.59 6.51
N ILE A 23 -16.74 9.03 5.58
CA ILE A 23 -16.00 10.30 5.67
C ILE A 23 -16.97 11.49 5.68
N LEU A 24 -18.00 11.47 4.82
CA LEU A 24 -19.05 12.51 4.77
C LEU A 24 -19.84 12.60 6.08
N CYS A 25 -20.26 11.47 6.65
CA CYS A 25 -20.97 11.45 7.93
C CYS A 25 -20.10 11.97 9.09
N SER A 26 -18.79 11.89 8.95
CA SER A 26 -17.82 12.40 9.94
C SER A 26 -17.50 13.89 9.75
N GLY A 27 -18.15 14.56 8.80
CA GLY A 27 -17.90 15.97 8.46
C GLY A 27 -16.68 16.19 7.56
N GLY A 28 -16.07 15.13 7.05
CA GLY A 28 -14.99 15.21 6.08
C GLY A 28 -15.48 15.14 4.65
N THR A 29 -14.60 15.44 3.69
CA THR A 29 -14.84 15.27 2.26
C THR A 29 -13.75 14.38 1.69
N SER A 30 -14.10 13.50 0.75
CA SER A 30 -13.14 12.69 0.01
C SER A 30 -12.98 13.22 -1.41
N SER A 31 -11.87 12.91 -2.07
CA SER A 31 -11.60 13.34 -3.44
C SER A 31 -12.69 12.88 -4.42
N ASN A 32 -13.26 11.68 -4.21
CA ASN A 32 -14.40 11.17 -4.98
C ASN A 32 -15.66 12.03 -4.78
N LEU A 33 -15.92 12.46 -3.55
CA LEU A 33 -17.04 13.34 -3.21
C LEU A 33 -16.85 14.78 -3.70
N GLU A 34 -15.63 15.27 -3.80
CA GLU A 34 -15.33 16.63 -4.30
C GLU A 34 -15.33 16.71 -5.83
N ARG A 35 -14.97 15.62 -6.52
CA ARG A 35 -15.04 15.51 -7.99
C ARG A 35 -16.47 15.31 -8.51
N LEU A 36 -17.38 14.79 -7.69
CA LEU A 36 -18.80 14.68 -8.04
C LEU A 36 -19.44 16.05 -8.35
N PRO A 37 -19.36 17.08 -7.49
CA PRO A 37 -19.88 18.41 -7.75
C PRO A 37 -19.36 19.01 -9.05
N SER A 38 -18.08 18.86 -9.39
CA SER A 38 -17.52 19.42 -10.63
C SER A 38 -18.10 18.75 -11.88
N ARG A 39 -18.30 17.42 -11.87
CA ARG A 39 -18.91 16.68 -12.99
C ARG A 39 -20.43 16.86 -13.09
N LEU A 40 -21.15 16.83 -11.97
CA LEU A 40 -22.61 17.06 -11.90
C LEU A 40 -22.97 18.53 -12.21
N GLN A 41 -22.09 19.49 -11.91
CA GLN A 41 -22.27 20.87 -12.36
C GLN A 41 -21.92 21.04 -13.84
N ARG A 42 -20.93 20.33 -14.38
CA ARG A 42 -20.59 20.35 -15.82
C ARG A 42 -21.72 19.82 -16.69
N SER A 43 -22.42 18.77 -16.28
CA SER A 43 -23.58 18.25 -17.02
C SER A 43 -24.84 19.14 -16.92
N LYS A 44 -24.93 19.98 -15.88
CA LYS A 44 -26.08 20.86 -15.62
C LYS A 44 -25.91 22.31 -16.10
N THR A 45 -24.69 22.76 -16.39
CA THR A 45 -24.45 24.17 -16.78
C THR A 45 -24.31 24.32 -18.29
N THR A 46 -25.45 24.44 -18.97
CA THR A 46 -25.53 24.90 -20.35
C THR A 46 -25.10 26.37 -20.39
N SER A 47 -23.97 26.66 -21.07
CA SER A 47 -23.32 27.97 -21.25
C SER A 47 -22.59 28.58 -20.03
N ARG A 48 -21.32 28.19 -19.85
CA ARG A 48 -20.33 29.01 -19.10
C ARG A 48 -19.57 29.89 -20.10
N SER A 49 -19.25 31.12 -19.71
CA SER A 49 -18.35 31.96 -20.51
C SER A 49 -16.99 31.27 -20.67
N MET A 50 -16.37 31.40 -21.86
CA MET A 50 -15.09 30.75 -22.17
C MET A 50 -14.00 31.05 -21.12
N ARG A 51 -13.99 32.28 -20.59
CA ARG A 51 -13.08 32.69 -19.52
C ARG A 51 -13.22 31.84 -18.26
N LYS A 52 -14.46 31.57 -17.83
CA LYS A 52 -14.74 30.75 -16.64
C LYS A 52 -14.34 29.29 -16.86
N GLN A 53 -14.52 28.77 -18.09
CA GLN A 53 -14.06 27.42 -18.44
C GLN A 53 -12.52 27.30 -18.38
N ILE A 54 -11.80 28.33 -18.81
CA ILE A 54 -10.33 28.37 -18.74
C ILE A 54 -9.86 28.42 -17.27
N GLU A 55 -10.51 29.25 -16.44
CA GLU A 55 -10.21 29.34 -15.00
C GLU A 55 -10.48 28.00 -14.29
N ASP A 56 -11.63 27.38 -14.54
CA ASP A 56 -11.99 26.06 -14.00
C ASP A 56 -10.97 24.97 -14.44
N LEU A 57 -10.56 24.99 -15.71
CA LEU A 57 -9.59 24.04 -16.24
C LEU A 57 -8.19 24.24 -15.63
N ALA A 58 -7.76 25.49 -15.46
CA ALA A 58 -6.49 25.80 -14.82
C ALA A 58 -6.48 25.32 -13.37
N TYR A 59 -7.59 25.50 -12.65
CA TYR A 59 -7.77 24.97 -11.30
C TYR A 59 -7.67 23.44 -11.30
N GLU A 60 -8.43 22.73 -12.14
CA GLU A 60 -8.39 21.27 -12.21
C GLU A 60 -6.98 20.75 -12.56
N VAL A 61 -6.28 21.36 -13.52
CA VAL A 61 -4.91 20.97 -13.87
C VAL A 61 -3.96 21.18 -12.70
N SER A 62 -4.10 22.29 -11.96
CA SER A 62 -3.27 22.55 -10.77
C SER A 62 -3.52 21.53 -9.66
N TYR A 63 -4.78 21.20 -9.44
CA TYR A 63 -5.21 20.20 -8.46
C TYR A 63 -4.69 18.81 -8.81
N LEU A 64 -4.87 18.36 -10.06
CA LEU A 64 -4.39 17.05 -10.52
C LEU A 64 -2.86 16.94 -10.43
N LYS A 65 -2.12 18.03 -10.68
CA LYS A 65 -0.67 18.06 -10.48
C LYS A 65 -0.28 17.87 -9.02
N ALA A 66 -0.97 18.56 -8.10
CA ALA A 66 -0.74 18.39 -6.67
C ALA A 66 -1.06 16.97 -6.22
N GLU A 67 -2.15 16.38 -6.72
CA GLU A 67 -2.54 15.01 -6.41
C GLU A 67 -1.52 14.00 -6.93
N LEU A 68 -0.99 14.17 -8.15
CA LEU A 68 0.08 13.33 -8.69
C LEU A 68 1.37 13.41 -7.87
N LEU A 69 1.76 14.62 -7.45
CA LEU A 69 2.92 14.82 -6.58
C LEU A 69 2.72 14.09 -5.26
N TRP A 70 1.56 14.29 -4.62
CA TRP A 70 1.21 13.62 -3.37
C TRP A 70 1.26 12.08 -3.49
N HIS A 71 0.72 11.54 -4.59
CA HIS A 71 0.80 10.09 -4.84
C HIS A 71 2.25 9.61 -5.03
N SER A 72 3.08 10.38 -5.71
CA SER A 72 4.49 10.03 -5.91
C SER A 72 5.28 10.02 -4.60
N GLU A 73 5.06 11.02 -3.74
CA GLU A 73 5.68 11.13 -2.41
C GLU A 73 5.20 10.00 -1.49
N SER A 74 3.89 9.75 -1.46
CA SER A 74 3.29 8.68 -0.66
C SER A 74 3.82 7.31 -1.07
N LYS A 75 3.93 7.05 -2.39
CA LYS A 75 4.52 5.81 -2.90
C LYS A 75 5.98 5.66 -2.47
N GLN A 76 6.76 6.73 -2.54
CA GLN A 76 8.16 6.71 -2.12
C GLN A 76 8.28 6.40 -0.62
N ALA A 77 7.47 7.04 0.22
CA ALA A 77 7.44 6.77 1.66
C ALA A 77 7.07 5.31 1.97
N LEU A 78 6.09 4.74 1.25
CA LEU A 78 5.71 3.33 1.40
C LEU A 78 6.83 2.37 1.00
N LEU A 79 7.55 2.65 -0.09
CA LEU A 79 8.70 1.83 -0.50
C LEU A 79 9.84 1.89 0.51
N GLN A 80 10.12 3.06 1.09
CA GLN A 80 11.11 3.20 2.16
C GLN A 80 10.71 2.41 3.40
N LEU A 81 9.44 2.47 3.80
CA LEU A 81 8.92 1.67 4.91
C LEU A 81 9.08 0.17 4.63
N GLN A 82 8.73 -0.27 3.42
CA GLN A 82 8.87 -1.66 3.01
C GLN A 82 10.32 -2.14 3.13
N GLU A 83 11.29 -1.34 2.65
CA GLU A 83 12.71 -1.66 2.76
C GLU A 83 13.16 -1.77 4.23
N GLN A 84 12.75 -0.83 5.08
CA GLN A 84 13.05 -0.87 6.51
C GLN A 84 12.46 -2.11 7.20
N MET A 85 11.24 -2.51 6.84
CA MET A 85 10.62 -3.73 7.35
C MET A 85 11.41 -4.97 6.95
N TYR A 86 11.83 -5.09 5.68
CA TYR A 86 12.67 -6.21 5.25
C TYR A 86 13.97 -6.31 6.05
N GLN A 87 14.65 -5.18 6.25
CA GLN A 87 15.88 -5.15 7.05
C GLN A 87 15.63 -5.56 8.50
N LEU A 88 14.51 -5.15 9.10
CA LEU A 88 14.15 -5.55 10.45
C LEU A 88 13.89 -7.05 10.55
N PHE A 89 13.17 -7.63 9.58
CA PHE A 89 12.91 -9.07 9.55
C PHE A 89 14.20 -9.88 9.42
N HIS A 90 15.14 -9.47 8.57
CA HIS A 90 16.44 -10.15 8.46
C HIS A 90 17.22 -10.10 9.77
N LYS A 91 17.25 -8.94 10.44
CA LYS A 91 17.91 -8.83 11.77
C LYS A 91 17.26 -9.73 12.82
N MET A 92 15.93 -9.87 12.77
CA MET A 92 15.20 -10.76 13.67
C MET A 92 15.50 -12.23 13.38
N GLU A 93 15.57 -12.61 12.10
CA GLU A 93 15.98 -13.94 11.66
C GLU A 93 17.39 -14.29 12.14
N ASP A 94 18.36 -13.40 11.93
CA ASP A 94 19.73 -13.56 12.41
C ASP A 94 19.79 -13.73 13.93
N ALA A 95 19.01 -12.94 14.66
CA ALA A 95 18.93 -13.04 16.12
C ALA A 95 18.35 -14.39 16.57
N LEU A 96 17.30 -14.89 15.89
CA LEU A 96 16.72 -16.20 16.18
C LEU A 96 17.70 -17.34 15.90
N ILE A 97 18.46 -17.27 14.81
CA ILE A 97 19.51 -18.24 14.50
C ILE A 97 20.59 -18.22 15.59
N GLN A 98 21.04 -17.04 16.01
CA GLN A 98 22.03 -16.89 17.09
C GLN A 98 21.52 -17.42 18.44
N VAL A 99 20.25 -17.20 18.77
CA VAL A 99 19.67 -17.71 20.02
C VAL A 99 19.56 -19.24 19.96
N THR A 100 19.12 -19.80 18.84
CA THR A 100 18.96 -21.24 18.67
C THR A 100 20.30 -21.97 18.75
N THR A 101 21.33 -21.44 18.08
CA THR A 101 22.70 -21.98 18.15
C THR A 101 23.25 -21.94 19.57
N ARG A 102 23.12 -20.81 20.27
CA ARG A 102 23.55 -20.71 21.68
C ARG A 102 22.78 -21.63 22.60
N LEU A 103 21.49 -21.85 22.35
CA LEU A 103 20.68 -22.78 23.13
C LEU A 103 21.16 -24.22 22.94
N GLN A 104 21.44 -24.61 21.69
CA GLN A 104 21.99 -25.92 21.37
C GLN A 104 23.39 -26.12 21.99
N GLU A 105 24.25 -25.10 21.96
CA GLU A 105 25.54 -25.14 22.64
C GLU A 105 25.39 -25.24 24.18
N ALA A 106 24.41 -24.56 24.76
CA ALA A 106 24.13 -24.64 26.19
C ALA A 106 23.59 -26.02 26.58
N GLU A 107 22.73 -26.61 25.76
CA GLU A 107 22.23 -27.97 25.91
C GLU A 107 23.36 -29.00 25.83
N GLN A 108 24.22 -28.90 24.80
CA GLN A 108 25.40 -29.78 24.67
C GLN A 108 26.34 -29.66 25.87
N ARG A 109 26.60 -28.43 26.34
CA ARG A 109 27.39 -28.19 27.55
C ARG A 109 26.74 -28.83 28.78
N TYR A 110 25.43 -28.68 28.94
CA TYR A 110 24.69 -29.30 30.02
C TYR A 110 24.83 -30.83 29.97
N LEU A 111 24.54 -31.47 28.84
CA LEU A 111 24.65 -32.93 28.69
C LEU A 111 26.08 -33.44 28.93
N SER A 112 27.09 -32.69 28.49
CA SER A 112 28.50 -33.02 28.74
C SER A 112 28.86 -33.03 30.23
N LEU A 113 28.31 -32.10 31.04
CA LEU A 113 28.49 -32.08 32.50
C LEU A 113 27.88 -33.31 33.17
N TRP A 114 26.82 -33.87 32.59
CA TRP A 114 26.18 -35.10 33.06
C TRP A 114 26.83 -36.39 32.50
N GLY A 115 27.92 -36.27 31.74
CA GLY A 115 28.64 -37.41 31.17
C GLY A 115 27.91 -38.10 29.99
N ILE A 116 26.87 -37.46 29.44
CA ILE A 116 26.13 -37.96 28.28
C ILE A 116 26.78 -37.34 27.04
N THR A 117 27.80 -38.01 26.49
CA THR A 117 28.37 -37.63 25.19
C THR A 117 27.52 -38.19 24.06
N PRO A 118 27.23 -37.43 22.99
CA PRO A 118 26.66 -38.00 21.77
C PRO A 118 27.64 -39.03 21.23
N ASN A 119 27.26 -40.31 21.30
CA ASN A 119 28.10 -41.45 20.95
C ASN A 119 28.76 -41.28 19.57
N ALA A 120 30.09 -41.22 19.55
CA ALA A 120 30.91 -41.53 18.38
C ALA A 120 31.03 -43.07 18.20
N ASN A 121 29.89 -43.78 18.21
CA ASN A 121 29.85 -45.24 17.99
C ASN A 121 29.11 -45.53 16.69
N THR A 122 29.69 -45.11 15.58
CA THR A 122 29.29 -45.58 14.25
C THR A 122 30.53 -45.80 13.40
N GLU A 123 31.49 -46.56 13.92
CA GLU A 123 32.59 -47.14 13.15
C GLU A 123 33.23 -48.25 13.99
N GLU A 124 32.59 -49.41 14.03
CA GLU A 124 33.29 -50.69 14.23
C GLU A 124 32.39 -51.78 13.65
N GLY A 125 32.48 -51.90 12.33
CA GLY A 125 32.01 -53.06 11.61
C GLY A 125 32.98 -54.23 11.80
N VAL A 126 32.38 -55.38 12.11
CA VAL A 126 32.71 -56.70 11.56
C VAL A 126 34.16 -57.18 11.67
N ILE A 127 34.39 -58.11 12.61
CA ILE A 127 35.11 -59.37 12.35
C ILE A 127 34.30 -60.51 12.94
#